data_AF-A0A1V5C3I8-F1
#
_entry.id   AF-A0A1V5C3I8-F1
#
_cell.length_a   1.000
_cell.length_b   1.000
_cell.length_c   1.000
_cell.angle_alpha   90.00
_cell.angle_beta   90.00
_cell.angle_gamma   90.00
#
_symmetry.space_group_name_H-M   'P 1'
#
loop_
_entity.id
_entity.type
_entity.pdbx_description
1 polymer ?
#
loop_
_entity_poly.entity_id
_entity_poly.type
_entity_poly.pdbx_seq_one_letter_code
_entity_poly.pdbx_strand_id
1 'polypeptide(L)'
;MDTERILNIIRNSNGKGGIISILEEIQTEFTYLPEAALRLVAKETGRSLADIYGVATFYKAFSLKPRGRHCVSACLGTACHVRGARTIVEEFKEQLHISPGETTPDKEITFETVNCLGACALGPIVVSDEHYFANVTARGVRDIIQGTKDGTYGSNGRGHEDLFSVEVSCPTCNRSLMDKEYRLHDRPAILVNVSMNGKKGKLRISSLYGNFAEIREHDIPNNTIADLSCPRCGVNLRSGPGCVECGAPMASMKVNGGDGIMRICTRTGCNGHMLDLDGEGTQQ
;
A
#
# COMPACT_ATOMS: atom_id res chain seq x y z
N MET A 1 -9.42 24.08 6.33
CA MET A 1 -8.26 23.61 5.56
C MET A 1 -7.02 24.02 6.32
N ASP A 2 -6.13 23.10 6.63
CA ASP A 2 -5.04 23.31 7.59
C ASP A 2 -3.87 24.04 6.92
N THR A 3 -3.92 25.37 6.93
CA THR A 3 -2.95 26.26 6.26
C THR A 3 -1.51 26.00 6.73
N GLU A 4 -1.31 25.63 8.00
CA GLU A 4 0.02 25.33 8.53
C GLU A 4 0.64 24.09 7.90
N ARG A 5 -0.15 23.06 7.59
CA ARG A 5 0.35 21.85 6.92
C ARG A 5 0.85 22.13 5.51
N ILE A 6 0.11 22.94 4.75
CA ILE A 6 0.51 23.32 3.38
C ILE A 6 1.80 24.14 3.43
N LEU A 7 1.93 25.04 4.41
CA LEU A 7 3.17 25.80 4.61
C LEU A 7 4.34 24.89 4.99
N ASN A 8 4.13 23.85 5.78
CA ASN A 8 5.16 22.86 6.10
C ASN A 8 5.61 22.06 4.86
N ILE A 9 4.66 21.62 4.02
CA ILE A 9 4.97 20.97 2.73
C ILE A 9 5.87 21.89 1.89
N ILE A 10 5.45 23.14 1.67
CA ILE A 10 6.21 24.10 0.85
C ILE A 10 7.62 24.35 1.42
N ARG A 11 7.76 24.49 2.75
CA ARG A 11 9.05 24.72 3.42
C ARG A 11 10.00 23.53 3.31
N ASN A 12 9.48 22.30 3.39
CA ASN A 12 10.27 21.09 3.27
C ASN A 12 10.78 20.89 1.83
N SER A 13 9.98 21.26 0.82
CA SER A 13 10.37 21.15 -0.58
C SER A 13 11.34 22.27 -1.05
N ASN A 14 11.40 23.40 -0.33
CA ASN A 14 12.20 24.61 -0.66
C ASN A 14 13.73 24.39 -0.69
N GLY A 15 14.22 23.20 -0.34
CA GLY A 15 15.64 22.84 -0.46
C GLY A 15 16.01 22.00 -1.68
N LYS A 16 15.06 21.28 -2.31
CA LYS A 16 15.38 20.25 -3.34
C LYS A 16 14.31 19.95 -4.43
N GLY A 17 13.08 20.49 -4.38
CA GLY A 17 11.98 20.08 -5.28
C GLY A 17 11.41 21.19 -6.17
N GLY A 18 11.10 20.88 -7.43
CA GLY A 18 10.38 21.78 -8.34
C GLY A 18 8.89 21.94 -7.98
N ILE A 19 8.17 22.84 -8.67
CA ILE A 19 6.72 23.09 -8.45
C ILE A 19 5.88 21.80 -8.52
N ILE A 20 6.29 20.84 -9.34
CA ILE A 20 5.64 19.54 -9.49
C ILE A 20 5.64 18.77 -8.17
N SER A 21 6.79 18.70 -7.48
CA SER A 21 6.93 17.99 -6.20
C SER A 21 6.04 18.58 -5.11
N ILE A 22 5.95 19.92 -5.04
CA ILE A 22 5.06 20.59 -4.09
C ILE A 22 3.59 20.21 -4.36
N LEU A 23 3.18 20.19 -5.63
CA LEU A 23 1.83 19.80 -6.01
C LEU A 23 1.56 18.31 -5.74
N GLU A 24 2.55 17.44 -5.95
CA GLU A 24 2.45 16.01 -5.62
C GLU A 24 2.25 15.79 -4.13
N GLU A 25 3.03 16.46 -3.27
CA GLU A 25 2.89 16.36 -1.81
C GLU A 25 1.53 16.88 -1.32
N ILE A 26 1.06 18.03 -1.87
CA ILE A 26 -0.28 18.56 -1.54
C ILE A 26 -1.37 17.59 -1.98
N GLN A 27 -1.28 17.05 -3.21
CA GLN A 27 -2.26 16.09 -3.68
C GLN A 27 -2.24 14.79 -2.89
N THR A 28 -1.07 14.35 -2.41
CA THR A 28 -0.96 13.15 -1.58
C THR A 28 -1.67 13.37 -0.23
N GLU A 29 -1.50 14.55 0.38
CA GLU A 29 -2.17 14.89 1.65
C GLU A 29 -3.69 15.06 1.48
N PHE A 30 -4.12 15.72 0.40
CA PHE A 30 -5.52 16.14 0.25
C PHE A 30 -6.33 15.33 -0.77
N THR A 31 -5.72 14.38 -1.48
CA THR A 31 -6.24 13.61 -2.65
C THR A 31 -6.55 14.42 -3.91
N TYR A 32 -6.42 15.75 -3.85
CA TYR A 32 -6.58 16.68 -4.96
C TYR A 32 -5.81 17.95 -4.67
N LEU A 33 -5.88 18.94 -5.56
CA LEU A 33 -5.29 20.25 -5.42
C LEU A 33 -6.38 21.31 -5.11
N PRO A 34 -6.62 21.63 -3.83
CA PRO A 34 -7.52 22.71 -3.45
C PRO A 34 -7.04 24.06 -3.99
N GLU A 35 -7.95 24.90 -4.46
CA GLU A 35 -7.63 26.26 -4.91
C GLU A 35 -6.88 27.06 -3.83
N ALA A 36 -7.30 26.94 -2.57
CA ALA A 36 -6.64 27.63 -1.47
C ALA A 36 -5.20 27.15 -1.25
N ALA A 37 -4.89 25.88 -1.56
CA ALA A 37 -3.52 25.38 -1.52
C ALA A 37 -2.69 25.95 -2.68
N LEU A 38 -3.24 25.97 -3.90
CA LEU A 38 -2.56 26.56 -5.06
C LEU A 38 -2.26 28.06 -4.87
N ARG A 39 -3.17 28.81 -4.24
CA ARG A 39 -2.96 30.22 -3.89
C ARG A 39 -1.83 30.41 -2.88
N LEU A 40 -1.71 29.53 -1.89
CA LEU A 40 -0.61 29.54 -0.93
C LEU A 40 0.72 29.22 -1.62
N VAL A 41 0.75 28.20 -2.49
CA VAL A 41 1.94 27.86 -3.28
C VAL A 41 2.37 29.04 -4.15
N ALA A 42 1.43 29.73 -4.82
CA ALA A 42 1.71 30.92 -5.62
C ALA A 42 2.40 32.01 -4.78
N LYS A 43 1.86 32.29 -3.59
CA LYS A 43 2.37 33.31 -2.68
C LYS A 43 3.77 32.98 -2.17
N GLU A 44 4.00 31.74 -1.74
CA GLU A 44 5.27 31.33 -1.11
C GLU A 44 6.39 31.09 -2.14
N THR A 45 6.05 30.64 -3.36
CA THR A 45 7.04 30.38 -4.42
C THR A 45 7.30 31.60 -5.32
N GLY A 46 6.50 32.67 -5.17
CA GLY A 46 6.57 33.86 -6.02
C GLY A 46 6.11 33.65 -7.47
N ARG A 47 5.50 32.51 -7.79
CA ARG A 47 4.98 32.19 -9.13
C ARG A 47 3.56 32.72 -9.33
N SER A 48 3.18 32.98 -10.57
CA SER A 48 1.81 33.37 -10.86
C SER A 48 0.85 32.18 -10.65
N LEU A 49 -0.36 32.46 -10.19
CA LEU A 49 -1.39 31.42 -10.03
C LEU A 49 -1.74 30.78 -11.38
N ALA A 50 -1.67 31.54 -12.47
CA ALA A 50 -1.89 31.05 -13.83
C ALA A 50 -0.85 30.00 -14.24
N ASP A 51 0.43 30.21 -13.93
CA ASP A 51 1.49 29.23 -14.21
C ASP A 51 1.26 27.93 -13.44
N ILE A 52 0.84 28.04 -12.18
CA ILE A 52 0.55 26.87 -11.33
C ILE A 52 -0.65 26.09 -11.85
N TYR A 53 -1.73 26.77 -12.23
CA TYR A 53 -2.86 26.11 -12.91
C TYR A 53 -2.44 25.50 -14.25
N GLY A 54 -1.55 26.16 -14.99
CA GLY A 54 -0.95 25.62 -16.21
C GLY A 54 -0.30 24.27 -15.97
N VAL A 55 0.55 24.17 -14.93
CA VAL A 55 1.18 22.90 -14.54
C VAL A 55 0.14 21.87 -14.08
N ALA A 56 -0.78 22.26 -13.19
CA ALA A 56 -1.78 21.38 -12.60
C ALA A 56 -2.78 20.83 -13.63
N THR A 57 -3.02 21.54 -14.73
CA THR A 57 -3.92 21.09 -15.81
C THR A 57 -3.19 20.39 -16.94
N PHE A 58 -1.87 20.64 -17.10
CA PHE A 58 -1.04 19.99 -18.11
C PHE A 58 -0.80 18.51 -17.79
N TYR A 59 -0.48 18.18 -16.54
CA TYR A 59 -0.26 16.80 -16.12
C TYR A 59 -1.55 16.14 -15.67
N LYS A 60 -1.94 15.05 -16.37
CA LYS A 60 -3.13 14.24 -16.00
C LYS A 60 -3.05 13.62 -14.60
N ALA A 61 -1.85 13.49 -14.04
CA ALA A 61 -1.65 12.98 -12.69
C ALA A 61 -2.26 13.90 -11.63
N PHE A 62 -2.39 15.20 -11.92
CA PHE A 62 -2.99 16.17 -11.02
C PHE A 62 -4.50 16.28 -11.21
N SER A 63 -5.21 16.45 -10.09
CA SER A 63 -6.64 16.66 -10.06
C SER A 63 -7.00 17.93 -9.31
N LEU A 64 -7.77 18.79 -9.96
CA LEU A 64 -8.37 19.98 -9.35
C LEU A 64 -9.71 19.66 -8.67
N LYS A 65 -10.24 18.44 -8.86
CA LYS A 65 -11.48 17.97 -8.25
C LYS A 65 -11.17 16.96 -7.15
N PRO A 66 -11.95 16.94 -6.05
CA PRO A 66 -11.80 15.94 -5.01
C PRO A 66 -11.84 14.52 -5.58
N ARG A 67 -10.81 13.74 -5.28
CA ARG A 67 -10.75 12.32 -5.60
C ARG A 67 -11.07 11.50 -4.35
N GLY A 68 -11.37 10.23 -4.55
CA GLY A 68 -11.45 9.27 -3.48
C GLY A 68 -10.06 8.96 -2.94
N ARG A 69 -10.01 8.28 -1.80
CA ARG A 69 -8.75 7.73 -1.26
C ARG A 69 -8.05 6.83 -2.28
N HIS A 70 -8.82 6.09 -3.07
CA HIS A 70 -8.36 5.15 -4.07
C HIS A 70 -8.76 5.59 -5.48
N CYS A 71 -7.92 5.28 -6.46
CA CYS A 71 -8.14 5.53 -7.87
C CYS A 71 -8.13 4.22 -8.66
N VAL A 72 -9.22 3.94 -9.36
CA VAL A 72 -9.34 2.79 -10.26
C VAL A 72 -9.51 3.27 -11.69
N SER A 73 -8.62 2.83 -12.59
CA SER A 73 -8.57 3.25 -13.98
C SER A 73 -8.69 2.04 -14.93
N ALA A 74 -9.74 1.99 -15.75
CA ALA A 74 -9.93 0.93 -16.74
C ALA A 74 -9.40 1.35 -18.13
N CYS A 75 -8.66 0.46 -18.80
CA CYS A 75 -8.14 0.71 -20.15
C CYS A 75 -9.21 0.49 -21.22
N LEU A 76 -9.46 1.52 -22.02
CA LEU A 76 -10.33 1.48 -23.20
C LEU A 76 -9.55 1.59 -24.52
N GLY A 77 -8.24 1.32 -24.50
CA GLY A 77 -7.41 1.28 -25.70
C GLY A 77 -7.83 0.18 -26.66
N THR A 78 -7.46 0.31 -27.93
CA THR A 78 -7.94 -0.55 -29.01
C THR A 78 -7.85 -2.05 -28.69
N ALA A 79 -6.72 -2.52 -28.16
CA ALA A 79 -6.54 -3.92 -27.78
C ALA A 79 -7.49 -4.35 -26.65
N CYS A 80 -7.66 -3.53 -25.61
CA CYS A 80 -8.57 -3.81 -24.51
C CYS A 80 -10.03 -3.72 -24.94
N HIS A 81 -10.37 -2.75 -25.81
CA HIS A 81 -11.69 -2.57 -26.38
C HIS A 81 -12.17 -3.82 -27.13
N VAL A 82 -11.35 -4.34 -28.04
CA VAL A 82 -11.66 -5.56 -28.80
C VAL A 82 -11.78 -6.80 -27.90
N ARG A 83 -11.07 -6.81 -26.77
CA ARG A 83 -11.14 -7.88 -25.75
C ARG A 83 -12.29 -7.70 -24.74
N GLY A 84 -13.22 -6.76 -24.96
CA GLY A 84 -14.42 -6.62 -24.14
C GLY A 84 -14.26 -5.71 -22.91
N ALA A 85 -13.29 -4.78 -22.90
CA ALA A 85 -13.12 -3.85 -21.78
C ALA A 85 -14.37 -3.00 -21.46
N ARG A 86 -15.28 -2.80 -22.42
CA ARG A 86 -16.56 -2.13 -22.15
C ARG A 86 -17.40 -2.87 -21.10
N THR A 87 -17.43 -4.20 -21.14
CA THR A 87 -18.15 -5.01 -20.16
C THR A 87 -17.57 -4.81 -18.76
N ILE A 88 -16.25 -4.67 -18.66
CA ILE A 88 -15.56 -4.39 -17.39
C ILE A 88 -15.98 -3.02 -16.85
N VAL A 89 -16.02 -1.99 -17.71
CA VAL A 89 -16.44 -0.64 -17.32
C VAL A 89 -17.90 -0.61 -16.85
N GLU A 90 -18.81 -1.31 -17.54
CA GLU A 90 -20.21 -1.38 -17.13
C GLU A 90 -20.36 -2.10 -15.78
N GLU A 91 -19.61 -3.18 -15.54
CA GLU A 91 -19.62 -3.87 -14.25
C GLU A 91 -19.14 -2.98 -13.10
N PHE A 92 -18.08 -2.17 -13.31
CA PHE A 92 -17.64 -1.19 -12.31
C PHE A 92 -18.73 -0.15 -12.03
N LYS A 93 -19.43 0.34 -13.06
CA LYS A 93 -20.54 1.30 -12.89
C LYS A 93 -21.68 0.69 -12.09
N GLU A 94 -22.05 -0.56 -12.38
CA GLU A 94 -23.13 -1.26 -11.67
C GLU A 94 -22.79 -1.49 -10.20
N GLN A 95 -21.56 -1.91 -9.88
CA GLN A 95 -21.16 -2.21 -8.51
C GLN A 95 -20.82 -0.98 -7.66
N LEU A 96 -20.25 0.08 -8.26
CA LEU A 96 -19.89 1.31 -7.55
C LEU A 96 -20.99 2.37 -7.57
N HIS A 97 -22.01 2.21 -8.43
CA HIS A 97 -23.09 3.17 -8.65
C HIS A 97 -22.61 4.57 -9.06
N ILE A 98 -21.52 4.64 -9.83
CA ILE A 98 -20.93 5.89 -10.34
C ILE A 98 -20.55 5.73 -11.82
N SER A 99 -20.41 6.85 -12.53
CA SER A 99 -19.89 6.89 -13.90
C SER A 99 -18.37 7.09 -13.94
N PRO A 100 -17.68 6.74 -15.05
CA PRO A 100 -16.28 7.08 -15.23
C PRO A 100 -16.02 8.58 -15.09
N GLY A 101 -15.03 8.95 -14.28
CA GLY A 101 -14.69 10.31 -13.90
C GLY A 101 -15.34 10.80 -12.61
N GLU A 102 -16.15 9.96 -11.95
CA GLU A 102 -16.81 10.27 -10.68
C GLU A 102 -16.15 9.56 -9.50
N THR A 103 -16.50 10.02 -8.30
CA THR A 103 -16.03 9.49 -7.03
C THR A 103 -17.23 9.00 -6.24
N THR A 104 -17.08 7.86 -5.56
CA THR A 104 -18.13 7.28 -4.71
C THR A 104 -18.55 8.24 -3.58
N PRO A 105 -19.80 8.16 -3.08
CA PRO A 105 -20.29 9.09 -2.04
C PRO A 105 -19.51 9.03 -0.71
N ASP A 106 -18.93 7.87 -0.40
CA ASP A 106 -18.07 7.64 0.76
C ASP A 106 -16.64 8.23 0.59
N LYS A 107 -16.33 8.75 -0.60
CA LYS A 107 -15.01 9.27 -0.98
C LYS A 107 -13.89 8.22 -0.88
N GLU A 108 -14.23 6.93 -0.98
CA GLU A 108 -13.23 5.87 -0.98
C GLU A 108 -12.67 5.62 -2.38
N ILE A 109 -13.49 5.60 -3.44
CA ILE A 109 -13.02 5.24 -4.80
C ILE A 109 -13.39 6.32 -5.83
N THR A 110 -12.40 6.79 -6.59
CA THR A 110 -12.61 7.44 -7.90
C THR A 110 -12.45 6.40 -9.00
N PHE A 111 -13.46 6.26 -9.86
CA PHE A 111 -13.38 5.38 -11.02
C PHE A 111 -13.22 6.20 -12.29
N GLU A 112 -12.23 5.87 -13.13
CA GLU A 112 -11.98 6.54 -14.39
C GLU A 112 -11.65 5.56 -15.52
N THR A 113 -11.69 6.06 -16.75
CA THR A 113 -11.26 5.32 -17.93
C THR A 113 -10.11 6.04 -18.60
N VAL A 114 -9.14 5.27 -19.09
CA VAL A 114 -7.98 5.78 -19.79
C VAL A 114 -7.88 5.18 -21.19
N ASN A 115 -7.32 5.94 -22.12
CA ASN A 115 -7.20 5.50 -23.51
C ASN A 115 -6.16 4.39 -23.68
N CYS A 116 -5.06 4.38 -22.92
CA CYS A 116 -4.05 3.34 -23.03
C CYS A 116 -3.24 3.27 -21.75
N LEU A 117 -2.94 2.05 -21.30
CA LEU A 117 -2.05 1.74 -20.17
C LEU A 117 -0.75 1.07 -20.63
N GLY A 118 -0.47 1.02 -21.93
CA GLY A 118 0.80 0.52 -22.49
C GLY A 118 1.02 -1.01 -22.43
N ALA A 119 0.20 -1.78 -21.71
CA ALA A 119 0.41 -3.21 -21.51
C ALA A 119 -0.45 -4.13 -22.40
N CYS A 120 -0.69 -3.77 -23.67
CA CYS A 120 -1.67 -4.41 -24.56
C CYS A 120 -1.69 -5.96 -24.59
N ALA A 121 -0.56 -6.63 -24.37
CA ALA A 121 -0.47 -8.08 -24.29
C ALA A 121 -1.37 -8.67 -23.17
N LEU A 122 -1.55 -7.92 -22.07
CA LEU A 122 -2.26 -8.31 -20.85
C LEU A 122 -3.72 -7.86 -20.80
N GLY A 123 -4.23 -7.26 -21.89
CA GLY A 123 -5.61 -6.73 -21.96
C GLY A 123 -6.70 -7.79 -21.77
N PRO A 124 -7.87 -7.46 -21.21
CA PRO A 124 -8.28 -6.17 -20.63
C PRO A 124 -7.54 -5.83 -19.34
N ILE A 125 -7.14 -4.56 -19.18
CA ILE A 125 -6.36 -4.08 -18.02
C ILE A 125 -7.19 -3.10 -17.20
N VAL A 126 -7.09 -3.26 -15.89
CA VAL A 126 -7.53 -2.27 -14.90
C VAL A 126 -6.35 -1.97 -14.00
N VAL A 127 -6.21 -0.73 -13.56
CA VAL A 127 -5.25 -0.32 -12.53
C VAL A 127 -6.01 0.15 -11.30
N SER A 128 -5.65 -0.30 -10.11
CA SER A 128 -6.11 0.28 -8.84
C SER A 128 -4.90 0.73 -8.05
N ASP A 129 -4.82 2.01 -7.71
CA ASP A 129 -3.73 2.59 -6.92
C ASP A 129 -2.34 2.05 -7.32
N GLU A 130 -2.03 2.16 -8.61
CA GLU A 130 -0.75 1.71 -9.20
C GLU A 130 -0.61 0.19 -9.42
N HIS A 131 -1.53 -0.63 -8.89
CA HIS A 131 -1.53 -2.08 -9.15
C HIS A 131 -2.24 -2.45 -10.46
N TYR A 132 -1.54 -3.15 -11.35
CA TYR A 132 -2.05 -3.60 -12.64
C TYR A 132 -2.73 -4.97 -12.54
N PHE A 133 -3.99 -5.03 -12.94
CA PHE A 133 -4.75 -6.27 -13.13
C PHE A 133 -4.77 -6.64 -14.61
N ALA A 134 -4.25 -7.83 -14.92
CA ALA A 134 -4.23 -8.41 -16.26
C ALA A 134 -5.44 -9.32 -16.50
N ASN A 135 -5.84 -9.45 -17.77
CA ASN A 135 -6.92 -10.35 -18.22
C ASN A 135 -8.20 -10.22 -17.38
N VAL A 136 -8.57 -8.97 -17.04
CA VAL A 136 -9.69 -8.71 -16.15
C VAL A 136 -11.00 -9.17 -16.79
N THR A 137 -11.80 -9.88 -16.00
CA THR A 137 -13.14 -10.33 -16.38
C THR A 137 -14.17 -9.66 -15.47
N ALA A 138 -15.44 -9.59 -15.90
CA ALA A 138 -16.51 -8.99 -15.10
C ALA A 138 -16.60 -9.61 -13.70
N ARG A 139 -16.38 -10.93 -13.57
CA ARG A 139 -16.36 -11.61 -12.26
C ARG A 139 -15.26 -11.09 -11.33
N GLY A 140 -14.09 -10.74 -11.87
CA GLY A 140 -12.96 -10.24 -11.08
C GLY A 140 -13.12 -8.79 -10.61
N VAL A 141 -14.07 -8.03 -11.16
CA VAL A 141 -14.32 -6.63 -10.79
C VAL A 141 -14.67 -6.50 -9.31
N ARG A 142 -15.47 -7.44 -8.77
CA ARG A 142 -15.84 -7.44 -7.36
C ARG A 142 -14.63 -7.56 -6.44
N ASP A 143 -13.73 -8.47 -6.77
CA ASP A 143 -12.53 -8.74 -5.96
C ASP A 143 -11.59 -7.53 -6.01
N ILE A 144 -11.47 -6.88 -7.18
CA ILE A 144 -10.71 -5.62 -7.33
C ILE A 144 -11.31 -4.54 -6.43
N ILE A 145 -12.61 -4.27 -6.51
CA ILE A 145 -13.28 -3.25 -5.69
C ILE A 145 -13.09 -3.51 -4.20
N GLN A 146 -13.28 -4.74 -3.75
CA GLN A 146 -13.15 -5.10 -2.34
C GLN A 146 -11.69 -4.93 -1.89
N GLY A 147 -10.73 -5.46 -2.64
CA GLY A 147 -9.31 -5.32 -2.32
C GLY A 147 -8.84 -3.85 -2.33
N THR A 148 -9.38 -3.02 -3.21
CA THR A 148 -9.16 -1.57 -3.22
C THR A 148 -9.67 -0.92 -1.94
N LYS A 149 -10.92 -1.17 -1.54
CA LYS A 149 -11.51 -0.63 -0.29
C LYS A 149 -10.76 -1.07 0.96
N ASP A 150 -10.26 -2.30 0.96
CA ASP A 150 -9.47 -2.86 2.06
C ASP A 150 -8.03 -2.30 2.10
N GLY A 151 -7.66 -1.46 1.13
CA GLY A 151 -6.32 -0.87 1.03
C GLY A 151 -5.24 -1.87 0.62
N THR A 152 -5.63 -3.01 0.02
CA THR A 152 -4.72 -4.12 -0.32
C THR A 152 -3.65 -3.72 -1.33
N TYR A 153 -3.95 -2.73 -2.18
CA TYR A 153 -3.12 -2.30 -3.30
C TYR A 153 -2.43 -0.94 -3.08
N GLY A 154 -2.77 -0.24 -1.99
CA GLY A 154 -2.06 0.92 -1.43
C GLY A 154 -2.41 2.29 -2.01
N SER A 155 -3.00 3.21 -1.23
CA SER A 155 -3.36 4.59 -1.64
C SER A 155 -2.29 5.67 -1.44
N ASN A 156 -1.01 5.31 -1.23
CA ASN A 156 -0.01 6.24 -0.66
C ASN A 156 1.26 6.45 -1.50
N GLY A 157 1.15 6.51 -2.84
CA GLY A 157 2.26 6.95 -3.72
C GLY A 157 3.59 6.21 -3.50
N ARG A 158 3.49 5.02 -2.92
CA ARG A 158 4.55 4.02 -2.84
C ARG A 158 3.98 2.85 -3.60
N GLY A 159 4.06 2.99 -4.92
CA GLY A 159 3.74 1.95 -5.87
C GLY A 159 4.33 0.67 -5.36
N HIS A 160 3.42 -0.27 -5.07
CA HIS A 160 3.79 -1.58 -4.65
C HIS A 160 4.26 -2.36 -5.89
N GLU A 161 5.31 -1.90 -6.54
CA GLU A 161 5.87 -2.58 -7.70
C GLU A 161 6.47 -3.94 -7.35
N ASP A 162 6.65 -4.29 -6.06
CA ASP A 162 7.20 -5.61 -5.68
C ASP A 162 6.57 -6.21 -4.38
N LEU A 163 5.26 -6.52 -4.34
CA LEU A 163 4.72 -7.40 -3.27
C LEU A 163 5.19 -8.82 -3.64
N PHE A 164 6.41 -9.20 -3.27
CA PHE A 164 6.85 -10.59 -3.42
C PHE A 164 6.50 -11.40 -2.18
N SER A 165 6.12 -12.66 -2.40
CA SER A 165 5.85 -13.59 -1.32
C SER A 165 7.16 -14.05 -0.71
N VAL A 166 7.32 -13.81 0.58
CA VAL A 166 8.45 -14.30 1.36
C VAL A 166 8.06 -15.61 2.00
N GLU A 167 8.83 -16.65 1.74
CA GLU A 167 8.76 -17.87 2.54
C GLU A 167 9.77 -17.80 3.67
N VAL A 168 9.34 -18.07 4.89
CA VAL A 168 10.20 -17.94 6.07
C VAL A 168 10.25 -19.20 6.93
N SER A 169 11.37 -19.33 7.62
CA SER A 169 11.67 -20.40 8.56
C SER A 169 12.22 -19.84 9.87
N CYS A 170 12.09 -20.62 10.94
CA CYS A 170 12.66 -20.28 12.23
C CYS A 170 14.19 -20.24 12.15
N PRO A 171 14.87 -19.18 12.61
CA PRO A 171 16.33 -19.07 12.53
C PRO A 171 17.05 -20.10 13.42
N THR A 172 16.39 -20.63 14.45
CA THR A 172 17.00 -21.59 15.39
C THR A 172 16.78 -23.05 15.00
N CYS A 173 15.54 -23.43 14.67
CA CYS A 173 15.23 -24.84 14.36
C CYS A 173 15.06 -25.12 12.86
N ASN A 174 15.20 -24.11 12.01
CA ASN A 174 15.11 -24.17 10.55
C ASN A 174 13.82 -24.77 9.98
N ARG A 175 12.78 -24.93 10.81
CA ARG A 175 11.46 -25.40 10.37
C ARG A 175 10.65 -24.22 9.83
N SER A 176 9.88 -24.50 8.77
CA SER A 176 9.00 -23.52 8.14
C SER A 176 8.00 -22.93 9.12
N LEU A 177 7.84 -21.61 9.06
CA LEU A 177 6.82 -20.85 9.77
C LEU A 177 5.58 -20.62 8.92
N MET A 178 5.51 -21.17 7.70
CA MET A 178 4.37 -20.99 6.81
C MET A 178 3.19 -21.88 7.26
N ASP A 179 2.01 -21.29 7.36
CA ASP A 179 0.73 -21.97 7.57
C ASP A 179 0.07 -22.23 6.22
N LYS A 180 0.10 -23.50 5.79
CA LYS A 180 -0.46 -23.91 4.49
C LYS A 180 -1.99 -23.98 4.49
N GLU A 181 -2.60 -24.13 5.67
CA GLU A 181 -4.05 -24.27 5.82
C GLU A 181 -4.73 -22.90 5.81
N TYR A 182 -4.02 -21.87 6.27
CA TYR A 182 -4.54 -20.52 6.34
C TYR A 182 -3.87 -19.60 5.31
N ARG A 183 -4.67 -19.02 4.42
CA ARG A 183 -4.18 -18.12 3.36
C ARG A 183 -4.60 -16.69 3.62
N LEU A 184 -3.66 -15.76 3.48
CA LEU A 184 -3.89 -14.33 3.42
C LEU A 184 -3.50 -13.87 2.01
N HIS A 185 -4.40 -13.17 1.32
CA HIS A 185 -4.20 -12.74 -0.07
C HIS A 185 -3.78 -13.88 -1.00
N ASP A 186 -4.48 -15.02 -0.91
CA ASP A 186 -4.22 -16.25 -1.67
C ASP A 186 -2.81 -16.86 -1.49
N ARG A 187 -2.05 -16.45 -0.47
CA ARG A 187 -0.73 -17.00 -0.12
C ARG A 187 -0.74 -17.61 1.30
N PRO A 188 0.05 -18.66 1.55
CA PRO A 188 0.21 -19.21 2.90
C PRO A 188 0.64 -18.12 3.89
N ALA A 189 -0.06 -17.96 5.01
CA ALA A 189 0.30 -16.97 6.02
C ALA A 189 1.55 -17.39 6.80
N ILE A 190 2.24 -16.44 7.41
CA ILE A 190 3.31 -16.70 8.37
C ILE A 190 2.67 -16.89 9.76
N LEU A 191 2.96 -18.01 10.41
CA LEU A 191 2.42 -18.38 11.71
C LEU A 191 3.50 -18.31 12.80
N VAL A 192 3.20 -17.51 13.82
CA VAL A 192 4.00 -17.40 15.04
C VAL A 192 3.12 -17.52 16.27
N ASN A 193 3.70 -17.99 17.37
CA ASN A 193 3.05 -17.88 18.67
C ASN A 193 3.25 -16.45 19.19
N VAL A 194 2.20 -15.85 19.72
CA VAL A 194 2.23 -14.55 20.37
C VAL A 194 1.94 -14.72 21.86
N SER A 195 2.73 -14.08 22.71
CA SER A 195 2.54 -14.06 24.16
C SER A 195 2.56 -12.62 24.66
N MET A 196 1.58 -12.26 25.49
CA MET A 196 1.52 -10.94 26.10
C MET A 196 0.84 -11.02 27.47
N ASN A 197 1.44 -10.43 28.49
CA ASN A 197 0.92 -10.42 29.87
C ASN A 197 0.50 -11.82 30.36
N GLY A 198 1.26 -12.86 29.99
CA GLY A 198 1.00 -14.25 30.34
C GLY A 198 -0.07 -14.97 29.49
N LYS A 199 -0.82 -14.26 28.64
CA LYS A 199 -1.74 -14.87 27.67
C LYS A 199 -1.00 -15.28 26.41
N LYS A 200 -1.23 -16.52 25.95
CA LYS A 200 -0.63 -17.08 24.73
C LYS A 200 -1.70 -17.30 23.68
N GLY A 201 -1.35 -17.09 22.41
CA GLY A 201 -2.19 -17.40 21.25
C GLY A 201 -1.36 -17.52 19.98
N LYS A 202 -2.03 -17.68 18.83
CA LYS A 202 -1.39 -17.62 17.52
C LYS A 202 -1.62 -16.29 16.82
N LEU A 203 -0.62 -15.88 16.06
CA LEU A 203 -0.63 -14.73 15.17
C LEU A 203 -0.28 -15.23 13.76
N ARG A 204 -1.16 -14.90 12.81
CA ARG A 204 -0.98 -15.14 11.37
C ARG A 204 -0.77 -13.81 10.69
N ILE A 205 0.25 -13.72 9.85
CA ILE A 205 0.65 -12.47 9.18
C ILE A 205 0.78 -12.75 7.69
N SER A 206 0.48 -11.76 6.86
CA SER A 206 0.69 -11.85 5.42
C SER A 206 2.13 -12.24 5.09
N SER A 207 2.31 -13.10 4.09
CA SER A 207 3.63 -13.44 3.56
C SER A 207 4.08 -12.48 2.46
N LEU A 208 3.24 -11.54 2.05
CA LEU A 208 3.59 -10.57 1.02
C LEU A 208 4.33 -9.41 1.67
N TYR A 209 5.60 -9.20 1.31
CA TYR A 209 6.42 -8.15 1.92
C TYR A 209 5.89 -6.77 1.55
N GLY A 210 5.50 -5.98 2.55
CA GLY A 210 4.82 -4.69 2.36
C GLY A 210 3.32 -4.72 2.69
N ASN A 211 2.74 -5.91 2.90
CA ASN A 211 1.37 -6.08 3.34
C ASN A 211 1.30 -6.34 4.86
N PHE A 212 0.41 -5.62 5.55
CA PHE A 212 0.32 -5.61 7.01
C PHE A 212 -0.89 -6.38 7.55
N ALA A 213 -1.58 -7.15 6.70
CA ALA A 213 -2.71 -7.95 7.14
C ALA A 213 -2.27 -9.00 8.16
N GLU A 214 -2.97 -9.03 9.30
CA GLU A 214 -2.72 -9.98 10.36
C GLU A 214 -4.03 -10.46 10.98
N ILE A 215 -4.00 -11.70 11.48
CA ILE A 215 -5.12 -12.34 12.17
C ILE A 215 -4.60 -12.94 13.47
N ARG A 216 -5.31 -12.62 14.55
CA ARG A 216 -4.96 -12.98 15.92
C ARG A 216 -6.04 -13.89 16.49
N GLU A 217 -5.64 -14.92 17.24
CA GLU A 217 -6.60 -15.76 17.96
C GLU A 217 -7.21 -15.05 19.20
N HIS A 218 -6.55 -14.02 19.72
CA HIS A 218 -7.01 -13.24 20.87
C HIS A 218 -6.79 -11.74 20.67
N ASP A 219 -7.74 -10.93 21.15
CA ASP A 219 -7.63 -9.48 21.14
C ASP A 219 -6.49 -9.01 22.06
N ILE A 220 -5.56 -8.28 21.47
CA ILE A 220 -4.43 -7.63 22.14
C ILE A 220 -4.68 -6.12 22.05
N PRO A 221 -4.62 -5.35 23.15
CA PRO A 221 -4.76 -3.90 23.09
C PRO A 221 -3.68 -3.28 22.19
N ASN A 222 -4.10 -2.36 21.33
CA ASN A 222 -3.20 -1.60 20.47
C ASN A 222 -2.06 -0.94 21.28
N ASN A 223 -0.90 -0.78 20.64
CA ASN A 223 0.31 -0.19 21.21
C ASN A 223 1.01 -1.00 22.33
N THR A 224 0.78 -2.32 22.40
CA THR A 224 1.48 -3.20 23.35
C THR A 224 2.62 -3.98 22.68
N ILE A 225 3.71 -4.23 23.39
CA ILE A 225 4.82 -5.08 22.91
C ILE A 225 4.50 -6.54 23.23
N ALA A 226 4.48 -7.38 22.20
CA ALA A 226 4.22 -8.81 22.34
C ALA A 226 5.48 -9.66 22.12
N ASP A 227 5.59 -10.78 22.82
CA ASP A 227 6.64 -11.77 22.56
C ASP A 227 6.23 -12.70 21.43
N LEU A 228 7.01 -12.72 20.35
CA LEU A 228 6.80 -13.63 19.24
C LEU A 228 7.74 -14.83 19.35
N SER A 229 7.20 -16.03 19.21
CA SER A 229 7.97 -17.27 19.34
C SER A 229 7.62 -18.29 18.25
N CYS A 230 8.57 -19.17 17.95
CA CYS A 230 8.37 -20.21 16.95
C CYS A 230 7.31 -21.22 17.42
N PRO A 231 6.28 -21.54 16.60
CA PRO A 231 5.27 -22.53 16.94
C PRO A 231 5.79 -23.98 16.94
N ARG A 232 7.03 -24.20 16.46
CA ARG A 232 7.64 -25.54 16.33
C ARG A 232 8.63 -25.88 17.45
N CYS A 233 9.45 -24.92 17.88
CA CYS A 233 10.44 -25.15 18.95
C CYS A 233 10.26 -24.24 20.18
N GLY A 234 9.35 -23.26 20.14
CA GLY A 234 9.09 -22.35 21.25
C GLY A 234 10.14 -21.27 21.49
N VAL A 235 11.22 -21.22 20.68
CA VAL A 235 12.24 -20.17 20.81
C VAL A 235 11.63 -18.78 20.60
N ASN A 236 12.04 -17.80 21.41
CA ASN A 236 11.69 -16.41 21.19
C ASN A 236 12.41 -15.90 19.92
N LEU A 237 11.68 -15.24 19.03
CA LEU A 237 12.19 -14.78 17.73
C LEU A 237 12.79 -13.37 17.81
N ARG A 238 12.79 -12.73 18.99
CA ARG A 238 13.36 -11.40 19.19
C ARG A 238 14.86 -11.39 18.88
N SER A 239 15.26 -10.59 17.90
CA SER A 239 16.66 -10.44 17.49
C SER A 239 16.86 -9.19 16.63
N GLY A 240 18.08 -8.65 16.63
CA GLY A 240 18.48 -7.51 15.80
C GLY A 240 18.12 -6.13 16.37
N PRO A 241 18.28 -5.07 15.55
CA PRO A 241 17.99 -3.69 15.94
C PRO A 241 16.49 -3.45 16.17
N GLY A 242 16.17 -2.34 16.86
CA GLY A 242 14.80 -1.91 17.07
C GLY A 242 14.11 -1.45 15.79
N CYS A 243 12.79 -1.44 15.81
CA CYS A 243 11.95 -0.96 14.72
C CYS A 243 12.20 0.53 14.43
N VAL A 244 12.50 0.87 13.17
CA VAL A 244 12.79 2.24 12.74
C VAL A 244 11.62 3.20 12.97
N GLU A 245 10.38 2.71 12.82
CA GLU A 245 9.17 3.53 12.97
C GLU A 245 8.86 3.88 14.42
N CYS A 246 9.18 3.01 15.38
CA CYS A 246 8.59 3.10 16.71
C CYS A 246 9.51 2.72 17.89
N GLY A 247 10.72 2.23 17.60
CA GLY A 247 11.73 1.82 18.57
C GLY A 247 11.47 0.51 19.29
N ALA A 248 10.36 -0.18 19.03
CA ALA A 248 10.06 -1.47 19.67
C ALA A 248 11.01 -2.59 19.18
N PRO A 249 11.18 -3.67 19.95
CA PRO A 249 11.88 -4.85 19.47
C PRO A 249 11.31 -5.42 18.18
N MET A 250 12.13 -6.16 17.44
CA MET A 250 11.70 -6.87 16.23
C MET A 250 11.89 -8.38 16.39
N ALA A 251 10.99 -9.14 15.78
CA ALA A 251 11.12 -10.59 15.65
C ALA A 251 11.72 -10.92 14.28
N SER A 252 12.78 -11.73 14.28
CA SER A 252 13.55 -12.09 13.09
C SER A 252 13.22 -13.52 12.62
N MET A 253 13.10 -13.68 11.31
CA MET A 253 12.82 -14.95 10.64
C MET A 253 13.76 -15.10 9.45
N LYS A 254 14.23 -16.33 9.18
CA LYS A 254 15.10 -16.59 8.04
C LYS A 254 14.26 -16.70 6.77
N VAL A 255 14.67 -16.02 5.71
CA VAL A 255 14.05 -16.12 4.39
C VAL A 255 14.54 -17.39 3.69
N ASN A 256 13.64 -18.18 3.12
CA ASN A 256 14.00 -19.37 2.36
C ASN A 256 14.58 -18.96 1.00
N GLY A 257 15.59 -19.68 0.52
CA GLY A 257 16.20 -19.43 -0.80
C GLY A 257 17.35 -18.41 -0.80
N GLY A 258 17.77 -17.92 0.37
CA GLY A 258 18.95 -17.07 0.55
C GLY A 258 19.36 -16.96 2.02
N ASP A 259 20.28 -16.04 2.32
CA ASP A 259 20.73 -15.71 3.69
C ASP A 259 19.99 -14.51 4.29
N GLY A 260 18.91 -14.07 3.65
CA GLY A 260 18.12 -12.93 4.09
C GLY A 260 17.40 -13.16 5.41
N ILE A 261 17.21 -12.07 6.16
CA ILE A 261 16.47 -12.03 7.41
C ILE A 261 15.29 -11.08 7.26
N MET A 262 14.08 -11.60 7.45
CA MET A 262 12.88 -10.78 7.56
C MET A 262 12.64 -10.44 9.03
N ARG A 263 12.41 -9.17 9.32
CA ARG A 263 12.14 -8.65 10.67
C ARG A 263 10.78 -7.98 10.71
N ILE A 264 9.97 -8.29 11.72
CA ILE A 264 8.67 -7.65 11.95
C ILE A 264 8.62 -7.00 13.33
N CYS A 265 7.96 -5.85 13.43
CA CYS A 265 7.79 -5.16 14.71
C CYS A 265 6.93 -5.99 15.67
N THR A 266 7.33 -6.06 16.93
CA THR A 266 6.54 -6.75 17.96
C THR A 266 5.47 -5.87 18.62
N ARG A 267 5.42 -4.58 18.28
CA ARG A 267 4.40 -3.64 18.78
C ARG A 267 3.13 -3.77 17.95
N THR A 268 2.03 -4.08 18.62
CA THR A 268 0.70 -4.18 17.98
C THR A 268 0.25 -2.82 17.43
N GLY A 269 -0.16 -2.80 16.16
CA GLY A 269 -0.53 -1.57 15.45
C GLY A 269 0.63 -0.82 14.81
N CYS A 270 1.86 -1.33 14.91
CA CYS A 270 3.00 -0.81 14.17
C CYS A 270 3.21 -1.62 12.88
N ASN A 271 3.28 -0.92 11.75
CA ASN A 271 3.52 -1.51 10.43
C ASN A 271 5.01 -1.74 10.14
N GLY A 272 5.92 -1.47 11.08
CA GLY A 272 7.35 -1.58 10.84
C GLY A 272 7.79 -3.02 10.54
N HIS A 273 8.33 -3.24 9.35
CA HIS A 273 9.03 -4.46 8.99
C HIS A 273 10.25 -4.12 8.13
N MET A 274 11.19 -5.05 8.04
CA MET A 274 12.44 -4.87 7.31
C MET A 274 12.85 -6.20 6.70
N LEU A 275 13.29 -6.17 5.46
CA LEU A 275 13.97 -7.28 4.83
C LEU A 275 15.43 -6.93 4.66
N ASP A 276 16.28 -7.77 5.23
CA ASP A 276 17.72 -7.67 5.15
C ASP A 276 18.21 -8.79 4.22
N LEU A 277 18.78 -8.44 3.07
CA LEU A 277 19.21 -9.41 2.06
C LEU A 277 20.72 -9.70 2.14
N ASP A 278 21.44 -8.86 2.87
CA ASP A 278 22.85 -9.03 3.14
C ASP A 278 22.97 -9.89 4.40
N GLY A 279 23.36 -11.15 4.27
CA GLY A 279 23.52 -12.09 5.39
C GLY A 279 24.55 -11.69 6.47
N GLU A 280 24.97 -10.43 6.50
CA GLU A 280 25.87 -9.87 7.50
C GLU A 280 25.04 -9.21 8.61
N GLY A 281 24.83 -9.96 9.70
CA GLY A 281 24.47 -9.36 10.97
C GLY A 281 25.41 -8.21 11.24
N THR A 282 24.87 -6.99 11.26
CA THR A 282 25.62 -5.79 11.60
C THR A 282 26.15 -5.95 13.02
N GLN A 283 27.40 -6.41 13.13
CA GLN A 283 28.21 -6.17 14.30
C GLN A 283 28.59 -4.69 14.26
N GLN A 284 27.98 -3.93 15.16
CA GLN A 284 28.61 -2.82 15.86
C GLN A 284 27.98 -2.70 17.24
#